data_AF-A0A3D4DS62-F1
#
_entry.id   AF-A0A3D4DS62-F1
#
_cell.length_a   1.000
_cell.length_b   1.000
_cell.length_c   1.000
_cell.angle_alpha   90.00
_cell.angle_beta   90.00
_cell.angle_gamma   90.00
#
_symmetry.space_group_name_H-M   'P 1'
#
loop_
_entity.id
_entity.type
_entity.pdbx_description
1 polymer ?
#
loop_
_entity_poly.entity_id
_entity_poly.type
_entity_poly.pdbx_seq_one_letter_code
_entity_poly.pdbx_strand_id
1 'polypeptide(L)'
;MPPRWRTVEAGEARCQEGDIVETEVHDVIERIYAAGSERTRWNDLFEAIPELSGGEAANMLVARPKTAAMTVLSPRTDATFVDAFFTEWWSHDPTHARTLSAPVGQGVTRADTGRESFLKSRFHNEL
;
A
#
# COMPACT_ATOMS: atom_id res chain seq x y z
N MET A 1 -20.03 8.52 13.63
CA MET A 1 -19.16 9.68 13.34
C MET A 1 -18.09 9.14 12.40
N PRO A 2 -18.07 9.51 11.11
CA PRO A 2 -17.13 8.91 10.16
C PRO A 2 -15.70 9.36 10.51
N PRO A 3 -14.67 8.52 10.25
CA PRO A 3 -13.28 8.87 10.50
C PRO A 3 -12.91 10.12 9.70
N ARG A 4 -12.26 11.09 10.35
CA ARG A 4 -11.72 12.29 9.71
C ARG A 4 -10.38 11.93 9.10
N TRP A 5 -10.37 11.55 7.83
CA TRP A 5 -9.15 11.41 7.05
C TRP A 5 -8.45 12.78 6.95
N ARG A 6 -7.18 12.86 7.36
CA ARG A 6 -6.33 14.01 7.03
C ARG A 6 -5.68 13.74 5.69
N THR A 7 -6.03 14.53 4.68
CA THR A 7 -5.31 14.55 3.42
C THR A 7 -3.92 15.13 3.66
N VAL A 8 -2.91 14.27 3.69
CA VAL A 8 -1.51 14.70 3.65
C VAL A 8 -1.20 15.12 2.21
N GLU A 9 -0.85 16.38 2.01
CA GLU A 9 -0.50 16.91 0.69
C GLU A 9 0.73 16.14 0.13
N ALA A 10 0.83 15.97 -1.20
CA ALA A 10 2.07 15.52 -1.81
C ALA A 10 3.12 16.63 -1.63
N GLY A 11 3.85 16.54 -0.52
CA GLY A 11 4.72 17.59 0.01
C GLY A 11 4.85 17.52 1.53
N GLU A 12 3.92 16.84 2.22
CA GLU A 12 3.97 16.58 3.66
C GLU A 12 4.32 15.13 4.03
N ALA A 13 4.63 14.28 3.04
CA ALA A 13 5.40 13.08 3.30
C ALA A 13 6.81 13.54 3.69
N ARG A 14 7.07 13.63 4.99
CA ARG A 14 8.38 13.99 5.55
C ARG A 14 9.33 12.80 5.46
N CYS A 15 9.72 12.46 4.24
CA CYS A 15 11.03 11.88 4.03
C CYS A 15 11.77 12.92 3.18
N GLN A 16 12.45 13.87 3.83
CA GLN A 16 13.38 14.73 3.09
C GLN A 16 14.54 13.86 2.61
N GLU A 17 15.13 14.23 1.48
CA GLU A 17 16.34 13.60 0.96
C GLU A 17 17.45 13.76 2.02
N GLY A 18 17.74 12.68 2.78
CA GLY A 18 18.62 12.69 3.96
C GLY A 18 18.00 12.17 5.27
N ASP A 19 16.68 11.98 5.34
CA ASP A 19 15.98 11.51 6.55
C ASP A 19 15.95 9.98 6.71
N ILE A 20 16.25 9.23 5.65
CA ILE A 20 16.31 7.76 5.67
C ILE A 20 17.78 7.35 5.72
N VAL A 21 18.19 6.73 6.82
CA VAL A 21 19.57 6.26 6.98
C VAL A 21 19.75 5.00 6.15
N GLU A 22 20.86 4.88 5.39
CA GLU A 22 21.16 3.70 4.54
C GLU A 22 20.99 2.36 5.29
N THR A 23 21.35 2.35 6.57
CA THR A 23 21.15 1.23 7.50
C THR A 23 19.67 0.84 7.64
N GLU A 24 18.76 1.79 7.73
CA GLU A 24 17.31 1.53 7.87
C GLU A 24 16.73 0.90 6.59
N VAL A 25 17.23 1.29 5.43
CA VAL A 25 16.86 0.68 4.14
C VAL A 25 17.39 -0.75 4.06
N HIS A 26 18.65 -0.97 4.42
CA HIS A 26 19.22 -2.32 4.46
C HIS A 26 18.48 -3.23 5.44
N ASP A 27 18.10 -2.75 6.62
CA ASP A 27 17.30 -3.49 7.58
C ASP A 27 15.95 -3.95 6.99
N VAL A 28 15.28 -3.09 6.21
CA VAL A 28 14.04 -3.47 5.51
C VAL A 28 14.30 -4.53 4.44
N ILE A 29 15.37 -4.38 3.66
CA ILE A 29 15.74 -5.36 2.62
C ILE A 29 16.04 -6.71 3.26
N GLU A 30 16.78 -6.75 4.36
CA GLU A 30 17.05 -7.98 5.12
C GLU A 30 15.75 -8.62 5.64
N ARG A 31 14.82 -7.82 6.16
CA ARG A 31 13.50 -8.30 6.60
C ARG A 31 12.67 -8.87 5.45
N ILE A 32 12.75 -8.31 4.23
CA ILE A 32 12.11 -8.88 3.04
C ILE A 32 12.67 -10.28 2.74
N TYR A 33 14.00 -10.43 2.72
CA TYR A 33 14.62 -11.74 2.48
C TYR A 33 14.29 -12.75 3.59
N ALA A 34 14.27 -12.31 4.84
CA ALA A 34 13.88 -13.13 5.98
C ALA A 34 12.41 -13.57 5.88
N ALA A 35 11.50 -12.68 5.50
CA ALA A 35 10.08 -12.99 5.30
C ALA A 35 9.83 -13.92 4.11
N GLY A 36 10.67 -13.86 3.07
CA GLY A 36 10.67 -14.85 1.99
C GLY A 36 10.92 -16.29 2.49
N SER A 37 11.62 -16.44 3.62
CA SER A 37 11.94 -17.75 4.22
C SER A 37 10.95 -18.19 5.30
N GLU A 38 10.21 -17.27 5.91
CA GLU A 38 9.26 -17.55 7.00
C GLU A 38 7.99 -16.71 6.89
N ARG A 39 6.84 -17.38 6.69
CA ARG A 39 5.55 -16.73 6.39
C ARG A 39 5.07 -15.75 7.47
N THR A 40 5.41 -15.99 8.73
CA THR A 40 5.01 -15.17 9.89
C THR A 40 5.66 -13.78 9.88
N ARG A 41 6.84 -13.63 9.27
CA ARG A 41 7.60 -12.37 9.28
C ARG A 41 7.09 -11.32 8.27
N TRP A 42 6.16 -11.70 7.38
CA TRP A 42 5.53 -10.73 6.49
C TRP A 42 4.69 -9.71 7.26
N ASN A 43 3.99 -10.12 8.32
CA ASN A 43 3.21 -9.19 9.13
C ASN A 43 4.13 -8.17 9.82
N ASP A 44 5.20 -8.62 10.46
CA ASP A 44 6.18 -7.75 11.11
C ASP A 44 6.79 -6.72 10.14
N LEU A 45 7.10 -7.15 8.90
CA LEU A 45 7.58 -6.26 7.86
C LEU A 45 6.53 -5.20 7.47
N PHE A 46 5.28 -5.60 7.24
CA PHE A 46 4.20 -4.67 6.87
C PHE A 46 3.77 -3.77 8.03
N GLU A 47 4.07 -4.13 9.27
CA GLU A 47 3.97 -3.22 10.41
C GLU A 47 5.12 -2.20 10.46
N ALA A 48 6.34 -2.57 10.05
CA ALA A 48 7.49 -1.66 10.10
C ALA A 48 7.52 -0.63 8.95
N ILE A 49 7.07 -0.99 7.75
CA ILE A 49 7.12 -0.09 6.56
C ILE A 49 6.45 1.28 6.79
N PRO A 50 5.24 1.37 7.38
CA PRO A 50 4.58 2.65 7.63
C PRO A 50 5.36 3.55 8.58
N GLU A 51 6.09 2.98 9.55
CA GLU A 51 6.90 3.74 10.50
C GLU A 51 8.06 4.48 9.82
N LEU A 52 8.66 3.85 8.81
CA LEU A 52 9.78 4.41 8.05
C LEU A 52 9.34 5.43 6.99
N SER A 53 8.17 5.22 6.41
CA SER A 53 7.62 6.06 5.34
C SER A 53 6.72 7.20 5.83
N GLY A 54 6.44 7.24 7.14
CA GLY A 54 5.42 8.13 7.71
C GLY A 54 4.00 7.80 7.25
N GLY A 55 3.77 6.59 6.73
CA GLY A 55 2.47 6.12 6.27
C GLY A 55 1.60 5.58 7.41
N GLU A 56 0.31 5.36 7.12
CA GLU A 56 -0.64 4.81 8.10
C GLU A 56 -0.63 3.27 8.12
N ALA A 57 -0.52 2.64 6.95
CA ALA A 57 -0.53 1.20 6.78
C ALA A 57 0.26 0.77 5.52
N ALA A 58 0.74 -0.47 5.54
CA ALA A 58 1.32 -1.13 4.38
C ALA A 58 0.65 -2.50 4.25
N ASN A 59 0.27 -2.84 3.02
CA ASN A 59 -0.54 -4.00 2.72
C ASN A 59 0.06 -4.75 1.53
N MET A 60 -0.05 -6.07 1.53
CA MET A 60 0.31 -6.89 0.38
C MET A 60 -0.87 -7.71 -0.10
N LEU A 61 -1.09 -7.63 -1.41
CA LEU A 61 -2.01 -8.46 -2.14
C LEU A 61 -1.22 -9.40 -3.06
N VAL A 62 -1.42 -10.70 -2.88
CA VAL A 62 -0.92 -11.73 -3.79
C VAL A 62 -2.11 -12.34 -4.52
N ALA A 63 -2.29 -11.95 -5.78
CA ALA A 63 -3.27 -12.57 -6.67
C ALA A 63 -2.61 -13.73 -7.44
N ARG A 64 -3.28 -14.87 -7.53
CA ARG A 64 -2.86 -15.98 -8.40
C ARG A 64 -3.66 -15.90 -9.71
N PRO A 65 -3.08 -15.53 -10.86
CA PRO A 65 -3.87 -15.28 -12.08
C PRO A 65 -4.71 -16.47 -12.56
N LYS A 66 -4.32 -17.70 -12.19
CA LYS A 66 -4.97 -18.95 -12.62
C LYS A 66 -6.01 -19.49 -11.65
N THR A 67 -6.13 -18.89 -10.47
CA THR A 67 -7.08 -19.31 -9.44
C THR A 67 -7.68 -18.05 -8.85
N ALA A 68 -9.00 -17.92 -8.73
CA ALA A 68 -9.63 -16.76 -8.09
C ALA A 68 -9.20 -16.53 -6.61
N ALA A 69 -8.27 -17.34 -6.10
CA ALA A 69 -7.60 -17.17 -4.82
C ALA A 69 -6.69 -15.92 -4.80
N MET A 70 -6.96 -15.09 -3.81
CA MET A 70 -6.15 -13.93 -3.42
C MET A 70 -5.70 -14.13 -1.97
N THR A 71 -4.48 -13.69 -1.66
CA THR A 71 -4.00 -13.62 -0.27
C THR A 71 -3.71 -12.17 0.04
N VAL A 72 -4.29 -11.68 1.14
CA VAL A 72 -4.12 -10.31 1.62
C VAL A 72 -3.40 -10.37 2.96
N LEU A 73 -2.33 -9.60 3.11
CA LEU A 73 -1.65 -9.33 4.38
C LEU A 73 -1.79 -7.85 4.67
N SER A 74 -2.46 -7.53 5.79
CA SER A 74 -2.91 -6.17 6.08
C SER A 74 -2.98 -5.94 7.60
N PRO A 75 -1.84 -6.03 8.31
CA PRO A 75 -1.82 -6.15 9.77
C PRO A 75 -2.36 -4.93 10.52
N ARG A 76 -2.30 -3.74 9.93
CA ARG A 76 -2.81 -2.49 10.51
C ARG A 76 -4.18 -2.06 10.00
N THR A 77 -4.80 -2.83 9.11
CA THR A 77 -6.09 -2.46 8.49
C THR A 77 -7.21 -3.32 9.03
N ASP A 78 -8.36 -2.70 9.29
CA ASP A 78 -9.56 -3.39 9.75
C ASP A 78 -10.00 -4.46 8.73
N ALA A 79 -10.30 -5.67 9.21
CA ALA A 79 -10.68 -6.78 8.34
C ALA A 79 -11.99 -6.51 7.57
N THR A 80 -12.94 -5.79 8.17
CA THR A 80 -14.19 -5.40 7.50
C THR A 80 -13.92 -4.44 6.35
N PHE A 81 -12.97 -3.51 6.54
CA PHE A 81 -12.52 -2.62 5.47
C PHE A 81 -11.84 -3.40 4.34
N VAL A 82 -10.98 -4.36 4.67
CA VAL A 82 -10.35 -5.24 3.67
C VAL A 82 -11.41 -5.97 2.85
N ASP A 83 -12.41 -6.56 3.50
CA ASP A 83 -13.50 -7.26 2.81
C ASP A 83 -14.33 -6.32 1.92
N ALA A 84 -14.67 -5.12 2.43
CA ALA A 84 -15.39 -4.11 1.66
C ALA A 84 -14.59 -3.64 0.44
N PHE A 85 -13.27 -3.48 0.59
CA PHE A 85 -12.38 -3.10 -0.50
C PHE A 85 -12.43 -4.11 -1.64
N PHE A 86 -12.29 -5.41 -1.33
CA PHE A 86 -12.30 -6.45 -2.35
C PHE A 86 -13.69 -6.77 -2.92
N THR A 87 -14.75 -6.38 -2.22
CA THR A 87 -16.13 -6.57 -2.71
C THR A 87 -16.57 -5.44 -3.65
N GLU A 88 -16.21 -4.18 -3.36
CA GLU A 88 -16.74 -3.00 -4.07
C GLU A 88 -15.64 -2.07 -4.59
N TRP A 89 -14.65 -1.74 -3.76
CA TRP A 89 -13.82 -0.57 -4.03
C TRP A 89 -12.63 -0.82 -4.96
N TRP A 90 -12.15 -2.06 -5.07
CA TRP A 90 -10.99 -2.39 -5.90
C TRP A 90 -11.19 -1.99 -7.38
N SER A 91 -12.42 -2.09 -7.92
CA SER A 91 -12.73 -1.68 -9.29
C SER A 91 -12.82 -0.17 -9.47
N HIS A 92 -12.91 0.58 -8.36
CA HIS A 92 -12.93 2.03 -8.35
C HIS A 92 -11.56 2.65 -8.04
N ASP A 93 -10.62 1.85 -7.53
CA ASP A 93 -9.25 2.30 -7.24
C ASP A 93 -8.51 2.68 -8.54
N PRO A 94 -8.19 3.98 -8.74
CA PRO A 94 -7.52 4.43 -9.95
C PRO A 94 -6.08 3.92 -10.07
N THR A 95 -5.46 3.48 -8.96
CA THR A 95 -4.12 2.86 -8.96
C THR A 95 -4.15 1.42 -9.44
N HIS A 96 -5.29 0.73 -9.32
CA HIS A 96 -5.42 -0.67 -9.68
C HIS A 96 -5.13 -0.93 -11.16
N ALA A 97 -5.80 -0.18 -12.06
CA ALA A 97 -5.60 -0.33 -13.51
C ALA A 97 -4.17 0.00 -13.95
N ARG A 98 -3.52 0.97 -13.29
CA ARG A 98 -2.12 1.31 -13.55
C ARG A 98 -1.16 0.24 -13.04
N THR A 99 -1.40 -0.31 -11.87
CA THR A 99 -0.62 -1.41 -11.31
C THR A 99 -0.66 -2.64 -12.20
N LEU A 100 -1.82 -3.00 -12.74
CA LEU A 100 -1.97 -4.15 -13.65
C LEU A 100 -1.26 -3.99 -15.00
N SER A 101 -1.06 -2.74 -15.44
CA SER A 101 -0.40 -2.45 -16.73
C SER A 101 1.08 -2.09 -16.59
N ALA A 102 1.59 -1.95 -15.37
CA ALA A 102 2.98 -1.65 -15.11
C ALA A 102 3.88 -2.85 -15.46
N PRO A 103 5.06 -2.63 -16.06
CA PRO A 103 6.08 -3.64 -16.19
C PRO A 103 6.46 -4.26 -14.84
N VAL A 104 6.79 -5.56 -14.86
CA VAL A 104 7.26 -6.27 -13.66
C VAL A 104 8.45 -5.54 -13.04
N GLY A 105 8.38 -5.33 -11.72
CA GLY A 105 9.42 -4.65 -10.95
C GLY A 105 9.29 -3.12 -10.91
N GLN A 106 8.29 -2.52 -11.56
CA GLN A 106 8.02 -1.09 -11.45
C GLN A 106 7.00 -0.79 -10.35
N GLY A 107 7.29 0.24 -9.55
CA GLY A 107 6.35 0.82 -8.61
C GLY A 107 5.41 1.79 -9.30
N VAL A 108 4.15 1.81 -8.86
CA VAL A 108 3.15 2.81 -9.28
C VAL A 108 2.84 3.69 -8.08
N THR A 109 2.88 4.99 -8.29
CA THR A 109 2.56 6.02 -7.30
C THR A 109 1.25 6.73 -7.66
N ARG A 110 0.71 7.51 -6.72
CA ARG A 110 -0.44 8.39 -7.01
C ARG A 110 -0.15 9.38 -8.15
N ALA A 111 1.10 9.81 -8.33
CA ALA A 111 1.47 10.72 -9.41
C ALA A 111 1.21 10.08 -10.79
N ASP A 112 1.46 8.78 -10.92
CA ASP A 112 1.27 8.02 -12.16
C ASP A 112 -0.21 7.84 -12.55
N THR A 113 -1.11 7.96 -11.57
CA THR A 113 -2.57 7.95 -11.80
C THR A 113 -3.16 9.32 -12.15
N GLY A 114 -2.42 10.41 -11.89
CA GLY A 114 -2.92 11.77 -12.00
C GLY A 114 -3.71 12.21 -10.76
N ARG A 115 -3.19 13.22 -10.04
CA ARG A 115 -3.79 13.74 -8.80
C ARG A 115 -5.26 14.14 -8.95
N GLU A 116 -5.59 14.82 -10.03
CA GLU A 116 -6.97 15.30 -10.27
C GLU A 116 -7.94 14.13 -10.49
N SER A 117 -7.53 13.11 -11.25
CA SER A 117 -8.32 11.90 -11.47
C SER A 117 -8.54 11.13 -10.17
N PHE A 118 -7.52 11.03 -9.32
CA PHE A 118 -7.65 10.44 -7.99
C PHE A 118 -8.65 11.22 -7.12
N LEU A 119 -8.50 12.54 -7.01
CA LEU A 119 -9.36 13.38 -6.16
C LEU A 119 -10.82 13.41 -6.62
N LYS A 120 -11.09 13.21 -7.91
CA LYS A 120 -12.47 13.11 -8.44
C LYS A 120 -13.04 11.70 -8.41
N SER A 121 -12.24 10.69 -8.07
CA SER A 121 -12.70 9.30 -8.10
C SER A 121 -13.73 9.02 -7.00
N ARG A 122 -14.67 8.12 -7.29
CA ARG A 122 -15.59 7.57 -6.30
C ARG A 122 -14.81 6.98 -5.11
N PHE A 123 -13.71 6.32 -5.42
CA PHE A 123 -12.78 5.73 -4.46
C PHE A 123 -12.23 6.74 -3.44
N HIS A 124 -11.95 7.98 -3.83
CA HIS A 124 -11.45 8.96 -2.87
C HIS A 124 -12.56 9.63 -2.04
N ASN A 125 -13.75 9.79 -2.62
CA ASN A 125 -14.80 10.63 -2.02
C ASN A 125 -15.85 9.83 -1.23
N GLU A 126 -15.97 8.53 -1.47
CA GLU A 126 -17.02 7.69 -0.89
C GLU A 126 -16.47 6.51 -0.05
N LEU A 127 -15.17 6.24 -0.11
CA LEU A 127 -14.46 5.28 0.75
C LEU A 127 -14.13 5.91 2.12
#